data_AF-A0A5C5AGN7-F1
#
_entry.id   AF-A0A5C5AGN7-F1
#
_cell.length_a   1.000
_cell.length_b   1.000
_cell.length_c   1.000
_cell.angle_alpha   90.00
_cell.angle_beta   90.00
_cell.angle_gamma   90.00
#
_symmetry.space_group_name_H-M   'P 1'
#
loop_
_entity.id
_entity.type
_entity.pdbx_description
1 polymer ?
#
loop_
_entity_poly.entity_id
_entity_poly.type
_entity_poly.pdbx_seq_one_letter_code
_entity_poly.pdbx_strand_id
1 'polypeptide(L)'
;MTNNNCFGHNNCNNPIVFTPDCCNNPQTVPITSEQLGRLITLLNSLISAIAAFFANPSDANRLALLNLFTQLLNLLNELAPSPEGNFLKQLIQSIINLLQSPNPDLNQLLSLLQQFYSALAPFFFSLIIDPASLQLLLNLLTQLIGVTPGGGATGPTGPTGPGGGATGPTGPTGPGGGATGPTGATGAAGPTGPTGDTGLA
;
A
#
# COMPACT_ATOMS: atom_id res chain seq x y z
N MET A 1 -22.73 -21.84 19.07
CA MET A 1 -22.66 -20.36 19.13
C MET A 1 -22.59 -20.02 20.60
N THR A 2 -21.47 -19.60 21.17
CA THR A 2 -20.53 -18.53 20.81
C THR A 2 -19.20 -18.80 21.52
N ASN A 3 -18.08 -18.30 20.98
CA ASN A 3 -16.92 -17.74 21.71
C ASN A 3 -15.58 -17.97 20.97
N ASN A 4 -15.26 -17.09 20.01
CA ASN A 4 -13.88 -16.88 19.56
C ASN A 4 -13.12 -16.16 20.68
N ASN A 5 -12.67 -16.90 21.70
CA ASN A 5 -11.99 -16.32 22.84
C ASN A 5 -10.50 -16.68 22.83
N CYS A 6 -9.70 -15.63 22.74
CA CYS A 6 -8.24 -15.56 22.78
C CYS A 6 -7.65 -15.90 24.18
N PHE A 7 -8.06 -16.98 24.85
CA PHE A 7 -7.59 -17.32 26.22
C PHE A 7 -6.30 -18.18 26.27
N GLY A 8 -5.49 -18.17 25.20
CA GLY A 8 -4.61 -19.28 24.86
C GLY A 8 -3.13 -19.22 25.23
N HIS A 9 -2.29 -18.47 24.50
CA HIS A 9 -0.88 -18.86 24.38
C HIS A 9 0.07 -17.73 23.96
N ASN A 10 0.64 -17.01 24.91
CA ASN A 10 1.68 -16.02 24.64
C ASN A 10 2.97 -16.64 24.04
N ASN A 11 3.36 -16.35 22.76
CA ASN A 11 4.78 -16.19 22.29
C ASN A 11 4.93 -15.85 20.78
N CYS A 12 4.86 -14.58 20.32
CA CYS A 12 5.04 -14.19 18.89
C CYS A 12 6.53 -13.89 18.56
N ASN A 13 7.20 -14.75 17.78
CA ASN A 13 8.50 -14.42 17.15
C ASN A 13 8.67 -15.12 15.78
N ASN A 14 9.23 -14.38 14.83
CA ASN A 14 9.41 -14.62 13.38
C ASN A 14 10.11 -15.97 13.03
N PRO A 15 9.93 -16.60 11.83
CA PRO A 15 9.33 -16.11 10.60
C PRO A 15 8.00 -16.79 10.27
N ILE A 16 6.94 -16.00 10.14
CA ILE A 16 5.62 -16.44 9.66
C ILE A 16 5.06 -17.63 10.46
N VAL A 17 4.94 -17.49 11.78
CA VAL A 17 4.18 -18.43 12.61
C VAL A 17 3.28 -17.64 13.53
N PHE A 18 1.97 -17.80 13.34
CA PHE A 18 0.93 -17.26 14.21
C PHE A 18 0.95 -18.02 15.54
N THR A 19 1.66 -17.47 16.51
CA THR A 19 1.63 -17.94 17.88
C THR A 19 0.87 -16.96 18.79
N PRO A 20 0.22 -17.40 19.87
CA PRO A 20 -0.90 -16.64 20.45
C PRO A 20 -0.61 -15.53 21.52
N ASP A 21 0.58 -14.87 21.49
CA ASP A 21 0.81 -13.56 22.16
C ASP A 21 0.17 -12.40 21.35
N CYS A 22 -0.55 -12.77 20.31
CA CYS A 22 -1.07 -11.93 19.25
C CYS A 22 -2.53 -11.49 19.55
N CYS A 23 -2.89 -11.42 20.83
CA CYS A 23 -4.22 -11.04 21.35
C CYS A 23 -4.24 -9.61 21.96
N ASN A 24 -3.63 -8.63 21.31
CA ASN A 24 -3.78 -7.21 21.67
C ASN A 24 -4.87 -6.46 20.87
N ASN A 25 -5.63 -7.15 20.02
CA ASN A 25 -6.76 -6.56 19.31
C ASN A 25 -7.99 -7.47 19.48
N PRO A 26 -8.82 -7.28 20.52
CA PRO A 26 -10.01 -8.09 20.68
C PRO A 26 -10.91 -7.90 19.45
N GLN A 27 -11.27 -8.99 18.77
CA GLN A 27 -12.31 -8.97 17.74
C GLN A 27 -13.59 -8.43 18.41
N THR A 28 -14.00 -7.23 18.03
CA THR A 28 -15.03 -6.44 18.73
C THR A 28 -16.19 -6.09 17.82
N VAL A 29 -16.01 -6.20 16.50
CA VAL A 29 -17.00 -5.81 15.50
C VAL A 29 -17.74 -7.04 14.99
N PRO A 30 -18.97 -7.31 15.44
CA PRO A 30 -19.79 -8.37 14.87
C PRO A 30 -20.13 -8.06 13.41
N ILE A 31 -20.07 -9.08 12.56
CA ILE A 31 -20.44 -9.00 11.14
C ILE A 31 -21.26 -10.24 10.76
N THR A 32 -22.37 -10.07 10.04
CA THR A 32 -23.18 -11.19 9.55
C THR A 32 -22.56 -11.83 8.31
N SER A 33 -22.93 -13.08 8.00
CA SER A 33 -22.45 -13.76 6.78
C SER A 33 -22.84 -13.00 5.50
N GLU A 34 -24.00 -12.34 5.50
CA GLU A 34 -24.45 -11.51 4.38
C GLU A 34 -23.59 -10.24 4.25
N GLN A 35 -23.32 -9.55 5.36
CA GLN A 35 -22.44 -8.38 5.38
C GLN A 35 -21.01 -8.73 4.95
N LEU A 36 -20.49 -9.88 5.40
CA LEU A 36 -19.18 -10.38 5.00
C LEU A 36 -19.13 -10.70 3.49
N GLY A 37 -20.16 -11.36 2.95
CA GLY A 37 -20.27 -11.63 1.51
C GLY A 37 -20.33 -10.34 0.67
N ARG A 38 -21.06 -9.33 1.14
CA ARG A 38 -21.08 -7.99 0.53
C ARG A 38 -19.72 -7.31 0.59
N LEU A 39 -19.02 -7.36 1.73
CA LEU A 39 -17.67 -6.81 1.87
C LEU A 39 -16.71 -7.41 0.84
N ILE A 40 -16.67 -8.74 0.75
CA ILE A 40 -15.82 -9.48 -0.18
C ILE A 40 -16.13 -9.09 -1.64
N THR A 41 -17.41 -9.00 -1.99
CA THR A 41 -17.83 -8.63 -3.36
C THR A 41 -17.43 -7.19 -3.70
N LEU A 42 -17.57 -6.27 -2.74
CA LEU A 42 -17.18 -4.87 -2.91
C LEU A 42 -15.67 -4.72 -3.06
N LEU A 43 -14.88 -5.43 -2.26
CA LEU A 43 -13.41 -5.41 -2.39
C LEU A 43 -12.97 -5.96 -3.75
N ASN A 44 -13.54 -7.07 -4.23
CA ASN A 44 -13.27 -7.58 -5.58
C ASN A 44 -13.64 -6.59 -6.68
N SER A 45 -14.80 -5.95 -6.56
CA SER A 45 -15.24 -4.94 -7.53
C SER A 45 -14.33 -3.71 -7.51
N LEU A 46 -13.86 -3.30 -6.33
CA LEU A 46 -12.91 -2.21 -6.17
C LEU A 46 -11.57 -2.51 -6.84
N ILE A 47 -11.05 -3.74 -6.74
CA ILE A 47 -9.82 -4.16 -7.45
C ILE A 47 -9.95 -3.85 -8.95
N SER A 48 -11.04 -4.30 -9.56
CA SER A 48 -11.28 -4.10 -11.00
C SER A 48 -11.51 -2.63 -11.36
N ALA A 49 -12.27 -1.89 -10.55
CA ALA A 49 -12.58 -0.48 -10.82
C ALA A 49 -11.37 0.44 -10.63
N ILE A 50 -10.52 0.18 -9.64
CA ILE A 50 -9.28 0.93 -9.41
C ILE A 50 -8.34 0.71 -10.60
N ALA A 51 -8.14 -0.53 -11.03
CA ALA A 51 -7.32 -0.83 -12.21
C ALA A 51 -7.86 -0.11 -13.47
N ALA A 52 -9.17 -0.19 -13.72
CA ALA A 52 -9.80 0.46 -14.87
C ALA A 52 -9.70 1.99 -14.82
N PHE A 53 -9.84 2.61 -13.65
CA PHE A 53 -9.72 4.06 -13.48
C PHE A 53 -8.30 4.54 -13.78
N PHE A 54 -7.27 3.88 -13.25
CA PHE A 54 -5.88 4.29 -13.51
C PHE A 54 -5.43 3.97 -14.94
N ALA A 55 -5.99 2.94 -15.57
CA ALA A 55 -5.75 2.68 -17.00
C ALA A 55 -6.44 3.71 -17.92
N ASN A 56 -7.62 4.19 -17.53
CA ASN A 56 -8.40 5.18 -18.26
C ASN A 56 -9.27 6.02 -17.30
N PRO A 57 -8.88 7.25 -16.93
CA PRO A 57 -9.59 8.08 -15.96
C PRO A 57 -10.80 8.80 -16.59
N SER A 58 -11.64 8.06 -17.31
CA SER A 58 -12.90 8.54 -17.87
C SER A 58 -13.95 8.79 -16.78
N ASP A 59 -14.95 9.63 -17.07
CA ASP A 59 -16.09 9.85 -16.16
C ASP A 59 -16.82 8.57 -15.79
N ALA A 60 -16.95 7.63 -16.74
CA ALA A 60 -17.58 6.33 -16.47
C ALA A 60 -16.80 5.53 -15.41
N ASN A 61 -15.48 5.45 -15.55
CA ASN A 61 -14.63 4.73 -14.59
C ASN A 61 -14.57 5.45 -13.24
N ARG A 62 -14.53 6.79 -13.25
CA ARG A 62 -14.60 7.62 -12.02
C ARG A 62 -15.90 7.37 -11.26
N LEU A 63 -17.04 7.40 -11.95
CA LEU A 63 -18.36 7.18 -11.35
C LEU A 63 -18.53 5.75 -10.84
N ALA A 64 -18.00 4.75 -11.56
CA ALA A 64 -17.98 3.37 -11.09
C ALA A 64 -17.19 3.24 -9.77
N LEU A 65 -16.00 3.86 -9.71
CA LEU A 65 -15.17 3.85 -8.51
C LEU A 65 -15.84 4.59 -7.34
N LEU A 66 -16.42 5.77 -7.59
CA LEU A 66 -17.19 6.54 -6.61
C LEU A 66 -18.36 5.73 -6.06
N ASN A 67 -19.11 5.05 -6.93
CA ASN A 67 -20.25 4.22 -6.53
C ASN A 67 -19.81 3.07 -5.62
N LEU A 68 -18.69 2.39 -5.93
CA LEU A 68 -18.17 1.31 -5.11
C LEU A 68 -17.67 1.79 -3.73
N PHE A 69 -16.95 2.92 -3.66
CA PHE A 69 -16.57 3.50 -2.37
C PHE A 69 -17.80 3.93 -1.55
N THR A 70 -18.84 4.44 -2.20
CA THR A 70 -20.11 4.79 -1.54
C THR A 70 -20.81 3.55 -0.98
N GLN A 71 -20.85 2.45 -1.75
CA GLN A 71 -21.40 1.18 -1.27
C GLN A 71 -20.59 0.62 -0.11
N LEU A 72 -19.25 0.72 -0.14
CA LEU A 72 -18.39 0.32 0.96
C LEU A 72 -18.67 1.15 2.22
N LEU A 73 -18.78 2.47 2.09
CA LEU A 73 -19.11 3.35 3.21
C LEU A 73 -20.45 2.97 3.84
N ASN A 74 -21.47 2.72 3.01
CA ASN A 74 -22.78 2.29 3.48
C ASN A 74 -22.71 0.98 4.25
N LEU A 75 -22.00 -0.02 3.73
CA LEU A 75 -21.78 -1.29 4.43
C LEU A 75 -21.10 -1.07 5.78
N LEU A 76 -20.05 -0.24 5.85
CA LEU A 76 -19.37 0.06 7.11
C LEU A 76 -20.29 0.79 8.10
N ASN A 77 -21.25 1.58 7.63
CA ASN A 77 -22.24 2.25 8.48
C ASN A 77 -23.28 1.30 9.09
N GLU A 78 -23.47 0.11 8.49
CA GLU A 78 -24.31 -0.95 9.07
C GLU A 78 -23.60 -1.74 10.18
N LEU A 79 -22.27 -1.66 10.26
CA LEU A 79 -21.47 -2.36 11.26
C LEU A 79 -21.43 -1.61 12.59
N ALA A 80 -21.23 -2.35 13.68
CA ALA A 80 -21.00 -1.77 15.00
C ALA A 80 -19.79 -0.81 14.98
N PRO A 81 -19.85 0.31 15.71
CA PRO A 81 -18.78 1.30 15.71
C PRO A 81 -17.51 0.77 16.37
N SER A 82 -16.36 1.03 15.75
CA SER A 82 -15.02 0.77 16.30
C SER A 82 -14.05 1.89 15.91
N PRO A 83 -12.93 2.08 16.63
CA PRO A 83 -11.90 3.05 16.25
C PRO A 83 -11.39 2.84 14.82
N GLU A 84 -11.08 1.60 14.45
CA GLU A 84 -10.57 1.22 13.13
C GLU A 84 -11.63 1.46 12.06
N GLY A 85 -12.88 1.07 12.33
CA GLY A 85 -14.01 1.29 11.42
C GLY A 85 -14.29 2.77 11.21
N ASN A 86 -14.20 3.59 12.25
CA ASN A 86 -14.38 5.04 12.15
C ASN A 86 -13.28 5.70 11.33
N PHE A 87 -12.02 5.33 11.54
CA PHE A 87 -10.91 5.82 10.73
C PHE A 87 -11.06 5.43 9.25
N LEU A 88 -11.43 4.16 8.99
CA LEU A 88 -11.68 3.67 7.64
C LEU A 88 -12.81 4.43 6.94
N LYS A 89 -13.93 4.69 7.64
CA LYS A 89 -15.04 5.50 7.14
C LYS A 89 -14.59 6.91 6.75
N GLN A 90 -13.76 7.56 7.57
CA GLN A 90 -13.24 8.91 7.28
C GLN A 90 -12.38 8.91 6.01
N LEU A 91 -11.49 7.94 5.86
CA LEU A 91 -10.66 7.80 4.66
C LEU A 91 -11.50 7.56 3.40
N ILE A 92 -12.47 6.66 3.48
CA ILE A 92 -13.40 6.41 2.37
C ILE A 92 -14.17 7.68 2.02
N GLN A 93 -14.62 8.44 3.01
CA GLN A 93 -15.32 9.71 2.78
C GLN A 93 -14.41 10.73 2.08
N SER A 94 -13.13 10.83 2.47
CA SER A 94 -12.16 11.69 1.79
C SER A 94 -11.95 11.27 0.33
N ILE A 95 -11.89 9.96 0.05
CA ILE A 95 -11.79 9.43 -1.32
C ILE A 95 -13.05 9.79 -2.13
N ILE A 96 -14.24 9.59 -1.57
CA ILE A 96 -15.51 9.94 -2.22
C ILE A 96 -15.53 11.43 -2.57
N ASN A 97 -15.19 12.30 -1.62
CA ASN A 97 -15.18 13.76 -1.83
C ASN A 97 -14.21 14.15 -2.96
N LEU A 98 -13.04 13.51 -3.04
CA LEU A 98 -12.09 13.74 -4.12
C LEU A 98 -12.65 13.29 -5.48
N LEU A 99 -13.23 12.08 -5.53
CA LEU A 99 -13.80 11.50 -6.75
C LEU A 99 -15.08 12.21 -7.24
N GLN A 100 -15.74 13.01 -6.40
CA GLN A 100 -16.86 13.86 -6.82
C GLN A 100 -16.44 14.95 -7.81
N SER A 101 -15.17 15.39 -7.74
CA SER A 101 -14.62 16.33 -8.73
C SER A 101 -14.61 15.68 -10.13
N PRO A 102 -14.98 16.39 -11.20
CA PRO A 102 -14.86 15.88 -12.57
C PRO A 102 -13.39 15.58 -12.95
N ASN A 103 -12.44 16.28 -12.31
CA ASN A 103 -11.01 16.09 -12.50
C ASN A 103 -10.34 15.95 -11.13
N PRO A 104 -10.30 14.74 -10.53
CA PRO A 104 -9.65 14.51 -9.24
C PRO A 104 -8.13 14.62 -9.36
N ASP A 105 -7.48 15.17 -8.33
CA ASP A 105 -6.02 15.15 -8.23
C ASP A 105 -5.53 13.71 -7.99
N LEU A 106 -4.78 13.16 -8.95
CA LEU A 106 -4.36 11.76 -8.91
C LEU A 106 -3.32 11.48 -7.81
N ASN A 107 -2.47 12.45 -7.46
CA ASN A 107 -1.47 12.26 -6.41
C ASN A 107 -2.14 12.22 -5.03
N GLN A 108 -3.14 13.07 -4.83
CA GLN A 108 -3.98 13.05 -3.64
C GLN A 108 -4.78 11.75 -3.56
N LEU A 109 -5.34 11.28 -4.68
CA LEU A 109 -6.06 10.00 -4.72
C LEU A 109 -5.16 8.83 -4.35
N LEU A 110 -3.95 8.76 -4.91
CA LEU A 110 -2.96 7.73 -4.56
C LEU A 110 -2.59 7.76 -3.07
N SER A 111 -2.39 8.96 -2.51
CA SER A 111 -2.08 9.12 -1.09
C SER A 111 -3.23 8.63 -0.20
N LEU A 112 -4.48 8.95 -0.56
CA LEU A 112 -5.66 8.49 0.17
C LEU A 112 -5.89 6.98 0.04
N LEU A 113 -5.68 6.42 -1.15
CA LEU A 113 -5.76 4.97 -1.38
C LEU A 113 -4.72 4.22 -0.53
N GLN A 114 -3.49 4.73 -0.46
CA GLN A 114 -2.45 4.13 0.38
C GLN A 114 -2.84 4.14 1.87
N GLN A 115 -3.42 5.24 2.36
CA GLN A 115 -3.92 5.31 3.75
C GLN A 115 -5.10 4.34 3.96
N PHE A 116 -5.99 4.24 2.99
CA PHE A 116 -7.11 3.29 3.00
C PHE A 116 -6.62 1.84 3.10
N TYR A 117 -5.63 1.43 2.32
CA TYR A 117 -5.06 0.07 2.39
C TYR A 117 -4.43 -0.21 3.75
N SER A 118 -3.67 0.74 4.30
CA SER A 118 -3.07 0.62 5.63
C SER A 118 -4.12 0.52 6.75
N ALA A 119 -5.29 1.11 6.56
CA ALA A 119 -6.41 1.05 7.50
C ALA A 119 -7.25 -0.23 7.41
N LEU A 120 -7.22 -0.93 6.26
CA LEU A 120 -8.02 -2.15 6.06
C LEU A 120 -7.55 -3.32 6.92
N ALA A 121 -6.24 -3.54 7.02
CA ALA A 121 -5.69 -4.64 7.83
C ALA A 121 -6.14 -4.59 9.30
N PRO A 122 -5.91 -3.50 10.07
CA PRO A 122 -6.36 -3.42 11.46
C PRO A 122 -7.89 -3.52 11.58
N PHE A 123 -8.64 -2.99 10.60
CA PHE A 123 -10.08 -3.16 10.56
C PHE A 123 -10.49 -4.64 10.41
N PHE A 124 -9.85 -5.41 9.52
CA PHE A 124 -10.15 -6.84 9.37
C PHE A 124 -9.86 -7.64 10.64
N PHE A 125 -8.78 -7.30 11.35
CA PHE A 125 -8.49 -7.91 12.65
C PHE A 125 -9.52 -7.53 13.74
N SER A 126 -10.26 -6.43 13.59
CA SER A 126 -11.34 -6.06 14.52
C SER A 126 -12.63 -6.85 14.30
N LEU A 127 -12.81 -7.49 13.14
CA LEU A 127 -14.03 -8.23 12.79
C LEU A 127 -14.09 -9.57 13.51
N ILE A 128 -15.27 -9.94 14.02
CA ILE A 128 -15.53 -11.27 14.58
C ILE A 128 -15.80 -12.25 13.42
N ILE A 129 -14.72 -12.79 12.84
CA ILE A 129 -14.74 -13.74 11.71
C ILE A 129 -13.80 -14.93 11.97
N ASP A 130 -14.01 -16.02 11.22
CA ASP A 130 -13.13 -17.18 11.25
C ASP A 130 -11.78 -16.91 10.53
N PRO A 131 -10.72 -17.70 10.82
CA PRO A 131 -9.41 -17.50 10.23
C PRO A 131 -9.35 -17.61 8.69
N ALA A 132 -10.20 -18.44 8.07
CA ALA A 132 -10.20 -18.61 6.61
C ALA A 132 -10.79 -17.37 5.92
N SER A 133 -11.88 -16.83 6.48
CA SER A 133 -12.46 -15.55 6.05
C SER A 133 -11.47 -14.39 6.20
N LEU A 134 -10.71 -14.35 7.30
CA LEU A 134 -9.66 -13.34 7.49
C LEU A 134 -8.56 -13.46 6.42
N GLN A 135 -8.07 -14.67 6.15
CA GLN A 135 -7.07 -14.89 5.11
C GLN A 135 -7.57 -14.45 3.72
N LEU A 136 -8.84 -14.71 3.41
CA LEU A 136 -9.45 -14.25 2.16
C LEU A 136 -9.42 -12.72 2.05
N LEU A 137 -9.82 -12.00 3.11
CA LEU A 137 -9.80 -10.54 3.14
C LEU A 137 -8.37 -9.98 2.98
N LEU A 138 -7.38 -10.60 3.62
CA LEU A 138 -5.97 -10.21 3.47
C LEU A 138 -5.45 -10.45 2.05
N ASN A 139 -5.82 -11.55 1.41
CA ASN A 139 -5.47 -11.81 0.01
C ASN A 139 -6.08 -10.74 -0.93
N LEU A 140 -7.33 -10.33 -0.68
CA LEU A 140 -7.98 -9.24 -1.42
C LEU A 140 -7.29 -7.89 -1.20
N LEU A 141 -6.82 -7.62 0.03
CA LEU A 141 -6.02 -6.44 0.32
C LEU A 141 -4.72 -6.42 -0.49
N THR A 142 -4.00 -7.55 -0.57
CA THR A 142 -2.79 -7.65 -1.39
C THR A 142 -3.09 -7.37 -2.86
N GLN A 143 -4.21 -7.87 -3.40
CA GLN A 143 -4.61 -7.59 -4.78
C GLN A 143 -4.99 -6.11 -4.99
N LEU A 144 -5.71 -5.50 -4.05
CA LEU A 144 -6.04 -4.06 -4.08
C LEU A 144 -4.79 -3.19 -4.18
N ILE A 145 -3.77 -3.52 -3.38
CA ILE A 145 -2.48 -2.85 -3.40
C ILE A 145 -1.78 -3.08 -4.75
N GLY A 146 -1.77 -4.32 -5.26
CA GLY A 146 -1.12 -4.66 -6.52
C GLY A 146 -1.68 -3.96 -7.77
N VAL A 147 -2.96 -3.59 -7.78
CA VAL A 147 -3.59 -2.89 -8.92
C VAL A 147 -3.42 -1.37 -8.91
N THR A 148 -2.92 -0.79 -7.82
CA THR A 148 -2.60 0.64 -7.78
C THR A 148 -1.23 0.95 -8.38
N PRO A 149 -1.10 1.99 -9.23
CA PRO A 149 0.21 2.47 -9.67
C PRO A 149 1.08 2.83 -8.46
N GLY A 150 2.24 2.18 -8.32
CA GLY A 150 3.13 2.32 -7.17
C GLY A 150 2.84 1.38 -5.98
N GLY A 151 1.84 0.50 -6.08
CA GLY A 151 1.51 -0.51 -5.06
C GLY A 151 2.13 -1.90 -5.29
N GLY A 152 2.90 -2.10 -6.36
CA GLY A 152 3.92 -3.13 -6.34
C GLY A 152 4.88 -2.79 -5.19
N ALA A 153 5.19 -3.76 -4.33
CA ALA A 153 6.14 -3.60 -3.23
C ALA A 153 7.23 -2.63 -3.67
N THR A 154 7.46 -1.54 -2.91
CA THR A 154 8.63 -0.71 -3.12
C THR A 154 9.79 -1.69 -3.18
N GLY A 155 10.30 -1.98 -4.39
CA GLY A 155 11.58 -2.66 -4.51
C GLY A 155 12.52 -1.86 -3.62
N PRO A 156 13.40 -2.50 -2.82
CA PRO A 156 14.32 -1.74 -1.98
C PRO A 156 14.88 -0.63 -2.85
N THR A 157 14.77 0.64 -2.39
CA THR A 157 15.38 1.77 -3.08
C THR A 157 16.74 1.27 -3.52
N GLY A 158 16.95 1.15 -4.84
CA GLY A 158 18.20 0.60 -5.36
C GLY A 158 19.32 1.35 -4.65
N PRO A 159 20.36 0.65 -4.15
CA PRO A 159 21.36 1.26 -3.29
C PRO A 159 21.74 2.60 -3.88
N THR A 160 21.68 3.68 -3.09
CA THR A 160 22.21 4.98 -3.49
C THR A 160 23.56 4.69 -4.11
N GLY A 161 23.70 4.91 -5.43
CA GLY A 161 24.94 4.59 -6.14
C GLY A 161 26.10 5.19 -5.35
N PRO A 162 27.24 4.48 -5.20
CA PRO A 162 28.32 4.91 -4.33
C PRO A 162 28.61 6.39 -4.56
N GLY A 163 28.37 7.18 -3.52
CA GLY A 163 28.56 8.63 -3.56
C GLY A 163 30.03 8.91 -3.77
N GLY A 164 30.38 9.35 -4.98
CA GLY A 164 31.72 9.79 -5.34
C GLY A 164 32.27 9.02 -6.53
N GLY A 165 32.26 9.66 -7.70
CA GLY A 165 33.18 9.28 -8.77
C GLY A 165 34.61 9.34 -8.22
N ALA A 166 35.42 8.32 -8.49
CA ALA A 166 36.81 8.29 -8.05
C ALA A 166 37.52 9.57 -8.51
N THR A 167 38.21 10.25 -7.58
CA THR A 167 39.15 11.32 -7.93
C THR A 167 40.15 10.74 -8.93
N GLY A 168 40.30 11.37 -10.10
CA GLY A 168 41.25 10.92 -11.12
C GLY A 168 42.68 10.87 -10.56
N PRO A 169 43.54 9.96 -11.05
CA PRO A 169 44.90 9.84 -10.55
C PRO A 169 45.66 11.17 -10.68
N THR A 170 46.46 11.51 -9.67
CA THR A 170 47.39 12.64 -9.75
C THR A 170 48.33 12.42 -10.94
N GLY A 171 48.48 13.41 -11.82
CA GLY A 171 49.37 13.33 -12.97
C GLY A 171 50.83 13.07 -12.55
N PRO A 172 51.66 12.47 -13.44
CA PRO A 172 53.04 12.12 -13.11
C PRO A 172 53.85 13.35 -12.66
N THR A 173 54.66 13.18 -11.61
CA THR A 173 55.64 14.19 -11.20
C THR A 173 56.66 14.37 -12.33
N GLY A 174 56.86 15.61 -12.80
CA GLY A 174 57.86 15.92 -13.82
C GLY A 174 59.29 15.66 -13.32
N PRO A 175 60.28 15.46 -14.22
CA PRO A 175 61.68 15.32 -13.84
C PRO A 175 62.16 16.55 -13.06
N GLY A 176 62.94 16.33 -12.00
CA GLY A 176 63.28 17.34 -11.00
C GLY A 176 63.80 18.67 -11.58
N GLY A 177 63.03 19.74 -11.34
CA GLY A 177 63.41 21.13 -11.65
C GLY A 177 62.31 22.05 -12.18
N GLY A 178 61.12 21.53 -12.55
CA GLY A 178 60.02 22.33 -13.09
C GLY A 178 58.72 22.22 -12.29
N ALA A 179 57.89 23.27 -12.32
CA ALA A 179 56.66 23.46 -11.56
C ALA A 179 55.73 22.22 -11.50
N THR A 180 55.08 22.02 -10.35
CA THR A 180 54.03 21.01 -10.13
C THR A 180 52.99 21.06 -11.25
N GLY A 181 52.73 19.91 -11.90
CA GLY A 181 51.74 19.81 -12.98
C GLY A 181 50.31 20.10 -12.50
N PRO A 182 49.39 20.47 -13.42
CA PRO A 182 48.01 20.78 -13.07
C PRO A 182 47.28 19.57 -12.46
N THR A 183 46.41 19.81 -11.48
CA THR A 183 45.50 18.81 -10.92
C THR A 183 44.63 18.22 -12.05
N GLY A 184 44.52 16.89 -12.11
CA GLY A 184 43.69 16.20 -13.10
C GLY A 184 42.22 16.61 -13.00
N ALA A 185 41.50 16.55 -14.12
CA ALA A 185 40.08 16.88 -14.17
C ALA A 185 39.25 15.96 -13.26
N THR A 186 38.23 16.51 -12.60
CA THR A 186 37.22 15.73 -11.87
C THR A 186 36.56 14.72 -12.82
N GLY A 187 36.43 13.46 -12.38
CA GLY A 187 35.78 12.42 -13.17
C GLY A 187 34.32 12.76 -13.49
N ALA A 188 33.81 12.25 -14.62
CA ALA A 188 32.42 12.41 -15.01
C ALA A 188 31.47 11.79 -13.96
N ALA A 189 30.28 12.39 -13.81
CA ALA A 189 29.22 11.78 -13.01
C ALA A 189 28.91 10.36 -13.52
N GLY A 190 28.68 9.42 -12.60
CA GLY A 190 28.34 8.03 -12.97
C GLY A 190 27.01 7.95 -13.74
N PRO A 191 26.78 6.88 -14.51
CA PRO A 191 25.54 6.69 -15.24
C PRO A 191 24.35 6.62 -14.27
N THR A 192 23.21 7.20 -14.65
CA THR A 192 21.94 6.93 -13.99
C THR A 192 21.63 5.43 -14.11
N GLY A 193 21.23 4.78 -13.00
CA GLY A 193 20.92 3.35 -12.98
C GLY A 193 19.79 2.98 -13.96
N PRO A 194 19.67 1.70 -14.34
CA PRO A 194 18.61 1.27 -15.26
C PRO A 194 17.24 1.61 -14.68
N THR A 195 16.34 2.16 -15.50
CA THR A 195 14.92 2.21 -15.18
C THR A 195 14.43 0.76 -15.07
N GLY A 196 13.86 0.39 -13.92
CA GLY A 196 13.39 -0.98 -13.67
C GLY A 196 12.39 -1.42 -14.74
N ASP A 197 12.44 -2.69 -15.12
CA ASP A 197 11.59 -3.25 -16.16
C ASP A 197 10.11 -3.02 -15.84
N THR A 198 9.41 -2.43 -16.81
CA THR A 198 7.95 -2.34 -16.77
C THR A 198 7.41 -3.77 -16.94
N GLY A 199 6.93 -4.37 -15.85
CA GLY A 199 6.32 -5.70 -15.89
C GLY A 199 5.16 -5.76 -16.89
N LEU A 200 5.31 -6.57 -17.94
CA LEU A 200 4.28 -6.91 -18.91
C LEU A 200 3.89 -8.39 -18.74
N ALA A 201 2.58 -8.59 -18.55
CA ALA A 201 1.79 -9.84 -18.55
C ALA A 201 2.02 -10.85 -17.40
#